data_AF-A0AAD5UAX0-F1
#
_entry.id   AF-A0AAD5UAX0-F1
#
_cell.length_a   1.000
_cell.length_b   1.000
_cell.length_c   1.000
_cell.angle_alpha   90.00
_cell.angle_beta   90.00
_cell.angle_gamma   90.00
#
_symmetry.space_group_name_H-M   'P 1'
#
loop_
_entity.id
_entity.type
_entity.pdbx_description
1 polymer ?
#
loop_
_entity_poly.entity_id
_entity_poly.type
_entity_poly.pdbx_seq_one_letter_code
_entity_poly.pdbx_strand_id
1 'polypeptide(L)'
;MGKKSDKEAAVEVIPEKSFSDEALLEISKNIAKAFRVFDSLGNDTCDVREIGTVFRSLNVYPSEEQLKGWIIELEDDEPTGYIHFAKFNALALKVITSNIVKRANEEELYRAFLTLDMDKRGYLLPEELRNFLQNDGEKFSDEEMEEMLLTCTDPTEGKIFYEDFVVMLVK
;
A
#
# COMPACT_ATOMS: atom_id res chain seq x y z
N MET A 1 -14.16 -40.85 42.92
CA MET A 1 -12.95 -39.99 42.90
C MET A 1 -12.16 -40.32 41.64
N GLY A 2 -12.04 -39.39 40.69
CA GLY A 2 -11.28 -39.61 39.46
C GLY A 2 -11.41 -38.39 38.55
N LYS A 3 -10.69 -37.33 38.90
CA LYS A 3 -10.64 -36.05 38.18
C LYS A 3 -10.15 -36.30 36.76
N LYS A 4 -10.97 -36.01 35.74
CA LYS A 4 -10.46 -35.78 34.39
C LYS A 4 -10.09 -34.30 34.33
N SER A 5 -8.78 -34.03 34.27
CA SER A 5 -8.25 -32.69 34.10
C SER A 5 -8.56 -32.18 32.71
N ASP A 6 -9.02 -30.94 32.68
CA ASP A 6 -9.08 -30.08 31.51
C ASP A 6 -7.75 -30.10 30.77
N LYS A 7 -7.78 -30.40 29.47
CA LYS A 7 -6.72 -30.02 28.54
C LYS A 7 -7.19 -28.73 27.88
N GLU A 8 -6.92 -27.60 28.52
CA GLU A 8 -6.84 -26.32 27.83
C GLU A 8 -5.75 -26.46 26.76
N ALA A 9 -6.17 -26.42 25.50
CA ALA A 9 -5.25 -26.28 24.39
C ALA A 9 -4.59 -24.90 24.53
N ALA A 10 -3.33 -24.87 24.95
CA ALA A 10 -2.53 -23.67 24.87
C ALA A 10 -2.50 -23.23 23.40
N VAL A 11 -3.18 -22.12 23.11
CA VAL A 11 -3.02 -21.41 21.85
C VAL A 11 -1.57 -20.95 21.84
N GLU A 12 -0.75 -21.59 20.99
CA GLU A 12 0.61 -21.14 20.71
C GLU A 12 0.51 -19.73 20.14
N VAL A 13 0.78 -18.73 20.99
CA VAL A 13 0.93 -17.34 20.57
C VAL A 13 2.19 -17.31 19.72
N ILE A 14 2.02 -17.36 18.40
CA ILE A 14 3.10 -17.12 17.44
C ILE A 14 3.66 -15.74 17.79
N PRO A 15 4.94 -15.61 18.16
CA PRO A 15 5.49 -14.33 18.56
C PRO A 15 5.40 -13.36 17.37
N GLU A 16 4.76 -12.21 17.59
CA GLU A 16 4.85 -11.09 16.67
C GLU A 16 6.33 -10.86 16.35
N LYS A 17 6.64 -10.74 15.06
CA LYS A 17 8.01 -10.65 14.57
C LYS A 17 8.65 -9.37 15.14
N SER A 18 9.39 -9.50 16.24
CA SER A 18 10.09 -8.35 16.83
C SER A 18 11.21 -7.92 15.88
N PHE A 19 11.25 -6.63 15.55
CA PHE A 19 12.34 -6.04 14.79
C PHE A 19 13.55 -5.89 15.72
N SER A 20 14.75 -6.15 15.21
CA SER A 20 15.97 -5.83 15.95
C SER A 20 16.20 -4.31 15.99
N ASP A 21 16.98 -3.84 16.96
CA ASP A 21 17.31 -2.42 17.09
C ASP A 21 17.99 -1.88 15.82
N GLU A 22 18.83 -2.69 15.17
CA GLU A 22 19.47 -2.33 13.90
C GLU A 22 18.45 -2.20 12.77
N ALA A 23 17.45 -3.09 12.71
CA ALA A 23 16.39 -3.03 11.71
C ALA A 23 15.50 -1.79 11.91
N LEU A 24 15.14 -1.46 13.15
CA LEU A 24 14.38 -0.25 13.49
C LEU A 24 15.16 1.03 13.13
N LEU A 25 16.47 1.05 13.40
CA LEU A 25 17.33 2.17 13.03
C LEU A 25 17.38 2.36 11.50
N GLU A 26 17.47 1.27 10.73
CA GLU A 26 17.50 1.35 9.27
C GLU A 26 16.15 1.81 8.70
N ILE A 27 15.03 1.31 9.24
CA ILE A 27 13.68 1.79 8.88
C ILE A 27 13.57 3.28 9.15
N SER A 28 13.96 3.75 10.34
CA SER A 28 13.91 5.18 10.70
C SER A 28 14.77 6.04 9.77
N LYS A 29 15.97 5.58 9.39
CA LYS A 29 16.80 6.27 8.40
C LYS A 29 16.11 6.37 7.04
N ASN A 30 15.43 5.31 6.60
CA ASN A 30 14.75 5.30 5.32
C ASN A 30 13.52 6.22 5.33
N ILE A 31 12.75 6.24 6.41
CA ILE A 31 11.66 7.21 6.65
C ILE A 31 12.18 8.64 6.55
N ALA A 32 13.30 8.95 7.24
CA ALA A 32 13.90 10.28 7.21
C ALA A 32 14.38 10.69 5.80
N LYS A 33 15.00 9.76 5.06
CA LYS A 33 15.45 10.00 3.68
C LYS A 33 14.27 10.28 2.76
N ALA A 34 13.21 9.46 2.83
CA ALA A 34 12.01 9.63 2.01
C ALA A 34 11.33 10.97 2.27
N PHE A 35 11.11 11.33 3.54
CA PHE A 35 10.45 12.59 3.90
C PHE A 35 11.24 13.82 3.43
N ARG A 36 12.57 13.79 3.57
CA ARG A 36 13.46 14.91 3.17
C ARG A 36 13.43 15.23 1.68
N VAL A 37 13.01 14.31 0.82
CA VAL A 37 12.82 14.60 -0.61
C VAL A 37 11.72 15.64 -0.82
N PHE A 38 10.73 15.69 0.08
CA PHE A 38 9.55 16.56 -0.01
C PHE A 38 9.61 17.77 0.94
N ASP A 39 10.48 17.73 1.97
CA ASP A 39 10.83 18.90 2.78
C ASP A 39 11.77 19.85 2.02
N SER A 40 11.21 20.56 1.05
CA SER A 40 11.96 21.51 0.19
C SER A 40 12.58 22.68 0.95
N LEU A 41 12.05 23.01 2.14
CA LEU A 41 12.49 24.15 2.96
C LEU A 41 13.48 23.74 4.06
N GLY A 42 13.67 22.44 4.30
CA GLY A 42 14.54 21.92 5.35
C GLY A 42 14.06 22.29 6.76
N ASN A 43 12.75 22.44 6.95
CA ASN A 43 12.13 22.87 8.20
C ASN A 43 11.37 21.74 8.91
N ASP A 44 11.64 20.50 8.54
CA ASP A 44 10.99 19.29 9.06
C ASP A 44 9.47 19.28 8.83
N THR A 45 9.01 19.89 7.73
CA THR A 45 7.61 19.87 7.31
C THR A 45 7.45 19.46 5.85
N CYS A 46 6.30 18.87 5.55
CA CYS A 46 5.94 18.43 4.21
C CYS A 46 4.48 18.81 3.95
N ASP A 47 4.16 19.22 2.73
CA ASP A 47 2.78 19.50 2.33
C ASP A 47 1.91 18.24 2.48
N VAL A 48 0.67 18.39 2.97
CA VAL A 48 -0.21 17.23 3.21
C VAL A 48 -0.47 16.43 1.92
N ARG A 49 -0.45 17.09 0.76
CA ARG A 49 -0.70 16.49 -0.54
C ARG A 49 0.40 15.50 -0.94
N GLU A 50 1.59 15.64 -0.38
CA GLU A 50 2.75 14.80 -0.69
C GLU A 50 2.81 13.53 0.18
N ILE A 51 2.02 13.45 1.25
CA ILE A 51 2.11 12.35 2.24
C ILE A 51 1.86 10.98 1.61
N GLY A 52 0.92 10.88 0.67
CA GLY A 52 0.70 9.66 -0.10
C GLY A 52 1.94 9.24 -0.89
N THR A 53 2.61 10.20 -1.54
CA THR A 53 3.84 9.97 -2.30
C THR A 53 4.99 9.55 -1.37
N VAL A 54 5.13 10.17 -0.19
CA VAL A 54 6.13 9.79 0.81
C VAL A 54 5.92 8.34 1.25
N PHE A 55 4.69 7.93 1.59
CA PHE A 55 4.39 6.54 1.94
C PHE A 55 4.70 5.56 0.80
N ARG A 56 4.30 5.89 -0.43
CA ARG A 56 4.58 5.06 -1.61
C ARG A 56 6.08 4.91 -1.86
N SER A 57 6.88 5.95 -1.59
CA SER A 57 8.36 5.86 -1.65
C SER A 57 8.99 4.96 -0.58
N LEU A 58 8.26 4.71 0.51
CA LEU A 58 8.62 3.75 1.57
C LEU A 58 8.05 2.34 1.31
N ASN A 59 7.56 2.10 0.09
CA ASN A 59 6.90 0.86 -0.31
C ASN A 59 5.62 0.54 0.50
N VAL A 60 4.95 1.58 1.01
CA VAL A 60 3.66 1.50 1.69
C VAL A 60 2.59 2.10 0.78
N TYR A 61 1.55 1.32 0.46
CA TYR A 61 0.51 1.70 -0.50
C TYR A 61 -0.84 1.74 0.21
N PRO A 62 -1.10 2.78 1.02
CA PRO A 62 -2.38 2.92 1.67
C PRO A 62 -3.48 3.15 0.63
N SER A 63 -4.67 2.67 0.94
CA SER A 63 -5.88 3.07 0.24
C SER A 63 -6.16 4.56 0.47
N GLU A 64 -6.95 5.19 -0.39
CA GLU A 64 -7.34 6.59 -0.23
C GLU A 64 -8.08 6.85 1.09
N GLU A 65 -8.93 5.91 1.53
CA GLU A 65 -9.58 5.98 2.85
C GLU A 65 -8.56 5.93 4.00
N GLN A 66 -7.60 5.00 3.94
CA GLN A 66 -6.56 4.88 4.95
C GLN A 66 -5.68 6.14 5.01
N LEU A 67 -5.27 6.65 3.85
CA LEU A 67 -4.42 7.84 3.74
C LEU A 67 -5.13 9.07 4.32
N LYS A 68 -6.42 9.26 4.01
CA LYS A 68 -7.22 10.35 4.60
C LYS A 68 -7.30 10.24 6.11
N GLY A 69 -7.55 9.05 6.65
CA GLY A 69 -7.58 8.82 8.10
C GLY A 69 -6.24 9.16 8.77
N TRP A 70 -5.14 8.77 8.13
CA TRP A 70 -3.79 9.07 8.62
C TRP A 70 -3.44 10.56 8.54
N ILE A 71 -3.81 11.25 7.47
CA ILE A 71 -3.61 12.70 7.36
C ILE A 71 -4.34 13.41 8.50
N ILE A 72 -5.59 13.03 8.79
CA ILE A 72 -6.36 13.59 9.92
C ILE A 72 -5.65 13.33 11.26
N GLU A 73 -5.08 12.14 11.47
CA GLU A 73 -4.30 11.82 12.69
C GLU A 73 -3.01 12.65 12.80
N LEU A 74 -2.40 13.01 11.66
CA LEU A 74 -1.14 13.73 11.58
C LEU A 74 -1.30 15.25 11.71
N GLU A 75 -2.44 15.81 11.30
CA GLU A 75 -2.70 17.25 11.43
C GLU A 75 -2.77 17.69 12.91
N ASP A 76 -2.57 18.99 13.14
CA ASP A 76 -2.85 19.62 14.43
C ASP A 76 -4.34 19.97 14.55
N ASP A 77 -4.77 20.43 15.72
CA ASP A 77 -6.17 20.86 15.96
C ASP A 77 -6.65 21.88 14.91
N GLU A 78 -5.72 22.72 14.41
CA GLU A 78 -5.94 23.58 13.26
C GLU A 78 -5.12 23.06 12.05
N PRO A 79 -5.77 22.74 10.92
CA PRO A 79 -5.08 22.23 9.73
C PRO A 79 -4.21 23.32 9.12
N THR A 80 -2.89 23.12 9.18
CA THR A 80 -1.90 24.08 8.66
C THR A 80 -1.62 23.90 7.17
N GLY A 81 -2.05 22.77 6.59
CA GLY A 81 -1.63 22.33 5.25
C GLY A 81 -0.24 21.69 5.23
N TYR A 82 0.39 21.50 6.39
CA TYR A 82 1.70 20.88 6.52
C TYR A 82 1.72 19.82 7.63
N ILE A 83 2.43 18.74 7.37
CA ILE A 83 2.68 17.67 8.33
C ILE A 83 4.10 17.76 8.84
N HIS A 84 4.27 17.67 10.16
CA HIS A 84 5.57 17.65 10.82
C HIS A 84 6.24 16.26 10.74
N PHE A 85 7.54 16.24 10.45
CA PHE A 85 8.33 15.00 10.36
C PHE A 85 8.20 14.11 11.59
N ALA A 86 8.21 14.70 12.80
CA ALA A 86 8.11 13.93 14.04
C ALA A 86 6.83 13.09 14.12
N LYS A 87 5.68 13.66 13.72
CA LYS A 87 4.39 12.95 13.68
C LYS A 87 4.37 11.90 12.58
N PHE A 88 4.82 12.27 11.37
CA PHE A 88 4.91 11.34 10.24
C PHE A 88 5.79 10.14 10.57
N ASN A 89 6.96 10.37 11.16
CA ASN A 89 7.91 9.32 11.52
C ASN A 89 7.32 8.33 12.54
N ALA A 90 6.59 8.82 13.54
CA ALA A 90 5.92 7.97 14.52
C ALA A 90 4.87 7.06 13.86
N LEU A 91 4.04 7.63 12.97
CA LEU A 91 3.02 6.87 12.25
C LEU A 91 3.64 5.89 11.24
N ALA A 92 4.59 6.35 10.42
CA ALA A 92 5.24 5.52 9.41
C ALA A 92 5.98 4.34 10.04
N LEU A 93 6.67 4.56 11.17
CA LEU A 93 7.31 3.48 11.90
C LEU A 93 6.28 2.44 12.35
N LYS A 94 5.18 2.87 12.99
CA LYS A 94 4.08 1.99 13.41
C LYS A 94 3.49 1.20 12.23
N VAL A 95 3.19 1.86 11.11
CA VAL A 95 2.62 1.23 9.91
C VAL A 95 3.54 0.15 9.35
N ILE A 96 4.84 0.45 9.23
CA ILE A 96 5.84 -0.47 8.67
C ILE A 96 6.10 -1.63 9.63
N THR A 97 6.29 -1.39 10.92
CA THR A 97 6.64 -2.43 11.89
C THR A 97 5.46 -3.33 12.24
N SER A 98 4.23 -2.81 12.24
CA SER A 98 3.03 -3.59 12.52
C SER A 98 2.42 -4.23 11.27
N ASN A 99 3.01 -4.03 10.08
CA ASN A 99 2.51 -4.55 8.81
C ASN A 99 1.02 -4.24 8.59
N ILE A 100 0.62 -3.00 8.90
CA ILE A 100 -0.79 -2.55 8.86
C ILE A 100 -1.32 -2.58 7.42
N VAL A 101 -0.48 -2.19 6.46
CA VAL A 101 -0.79 -2.25 5.03
C VAL A 101 -0.08 -3.45 4.43
N LYS A 102 -0.86 -4.47 4.07
CA LYS A 102 -0.37 -5.66 3.39
C LYS A 102 -0.45 -5.46 1.89
N ARG A 103 0.68 -5.60 1.21
CA ARG A 103 0.69 -5.73 -0.24
C ARG A 103 0.08 -7.07 -0.63
N ALA A 104 -0.74 -7.06 -1.68
CA ALA A 104 -1.18 -8.28 -2.32
C ALA A 104 0.04 -8.99 -2.91
N ASN A 105 0.11 -10.30 -2.72
CA ASN A 105 1.12 -11.12 -3.36
C ASN A 105 0.73 -11.46 -4.81
N GLU A 106 1.65 -12.09 -5.54
CA GLU A 106 1.49 -12.47 -6.95
C GLU A 106 0.23 -13.33 -7.18
N GLU A 107 -0.01 -14.32 -6.30
CA GLU A 107 -1.15 -15.21 -6.40
C GLU A 107 -2.49 -14.48 -6.15
N GLU A 108 -2.52 -13.55 -5.19
CA GLU A 108 -3.70 -12.73 -4.90
C GLU A 108 -4.04 -11.81 -6.08
N LEU A 109 -3.04 -11.15 -6.67
CA LEU A 109 -3.23 -10.29 -7.83
C LEU A 109 -3.65 -11.09 -9.07
N TYR A 110 -2.99 -12.22 -9.34
CA TYR A 110 -3.35 -13.09 -10.46
C TYR A 110 -4.79 -13.59 -10.34
N ARG A 111 -5.21 -14.00 -9.13
CA ARG A 111 -6.60 -14.40 -8.87
C ARG A 111 -7.58 -13.25 -9.11
N ALA A 112 -7.24 -12.02 -8.76
CA ALA A 112 -8.09 -10.87 -9.05
C ALA A 112 -8.30 -10.71 -10.56
N PHE A 113 -7.24 -10.77 -11.38
CA PHE A 113 -7.37 -10.69 -12.84
C PHE A 113 -8.18 -11.85 -13.46
N LEU A 114 -8.04 -13.07 -12.93
CA LEU A 114 -8.86 -14.20 -13.37
C LEU A 114 -10.37 -13.99 -13.16
N THR A 115 -10.77 -13.17 -12.19
CA THR A 115 -12.20 -12.84 -12.01
C THR A 115 -12.72 -11.87 -13.08
N LEU A 116 -11.82 -11.10 -13.70
CA LEU A 116 -12.13 -10.15 -14.77
C LEU A 116 -12.16 -10.84 -16.14
N ASP A 117 -11.29 -11.82 -16.36
CA ASP A 117 -11.22 -12.62 -17.59
C ASP A 117 -12.14 -13.84 -17.53
N MET A 118 -13.46 -13.59 -17.58
CA MET A 118 -14.49 -14.64 -17.47
C MET A 118 -14.33 -15.78 -18.50
N ASP A 119 -13.81 -15.45 -19.69
CA ASP A 119 -13.61 -16.38 -20.79
C ASP A 119 -12.24 -17.09 -20.75
N LYS A 120 -11.38 -16.77 -19.75
CA LYS A 120 -10.04 -17.36 -19.56
C LYS A 120 -9.15 -17.26 -20.79
N ARG A 121 -9.13 -16.08 -21.41
CA ARG A 121 -8.32 -15.79 -22.61
C ARG A 121 -6.84 -15.57 -22.29
N GLY A 122 -6.49 -15.30 -21.03
CA GLY A 122 -5.13 -14.92 -20.61
C GLY A 122 -4.83 -13.44 -20.79
N TYR A 123 -5.83 -12.63 -21.14
CA TYR A 123 -5.69 -11.19 -21.31
C TYR A 123 -7.00 -10.45 -21.02
N LEU A 124 -6.88 -9.15 -20.75
CA LEU A 124 -7.99 -8.20 -20.72
C LEU A 124 -7.90 -7.23 -21.89
N LEU A 125 -9.05 -6.73 -22.32
CA LEU A 125 -9.16 -5.53 -23.14
C LEU A 125 -9.09 -4.29 -22.22
N PRO A 126 -8.54 -3.16 -22.70
CA PRO A 126 -8.49 -1.91 -21.92
C PRO A 126 -9.82 -1.50 -21.29
N GLU A 127 -10.93 -1.68 -22.03
CA GLU A 127 -12.27 -1.35 -21.54
C GLU A 127 -12.75 -2.26 -20.41
N GLU A 128 -12.32 -3.52 -20.37
CA GLU A 128 -12.67 -4.44 -19.28
C GLU A 128 -11.99 -4.02 -17.98
N LEU A 129 -10.71 -3.65 -18.06
CA LEU A 129 -9.98 -3.13 -16.91
C LEU A 129 -10.52 -1.77 -16.45
N ARG A 130 -10.79 -0.86 -17.39
CA ARG A 130 -11.40 0.45 -17.11
C ARG A 130 -12.73 0.30 -16.39
N ASN A 131 -13.62 -0.54 -16.91
CA ASN A 131 -14.93 -0.74 -16.32
C ASN A 131 -14.82 -1.22 -14.87
N PHE A 132 -13.87 -2.09 -14.55
CA PHE A 132 -13.66 -2.54 -13.18
C PHE A 132 -13.12 -1.42 -12.28
N LEU A 133 -12.01 -0.77 -12.68
CA LEU A 133 -11.30 0.20 -11.83
C LEU A 133 -12.00 1.55 -11.70
N GLN A 134 -12.97 1.88 -12.57
CA GLN A 134 -13.75 3.12 -12.46
C GLN A 134 -15.14 2.92 -11.85
N ASN A 135 -15.64 1.69 -11.74
CA ASN A 135 -16.98 1.43 -11.19
C ASN A 135 -16.96 0.76 -9.83
N ASP A 136 -15.97 -0.09 -9.55
CA ASP A 136 -15.87 -0.88 -8.33
C ASP A 136 -14.72 -0.40 -7.43
N GLY A 137 -14.90 -0.47 -6.11
CA GLY A 137 -13.85 -0.16 -5.12
C GLY A 137 -13.42 1.32 -5.07
N GLU A 138 -12.12 1.54 -4.85
CA GLU A 138 -11.50 2.86 -4.92
C GLU A 138 -11.28 3.23 -6.39
N LYS A 139 -12.12 4.15 -6.86
CA LYS A 139 -12.23 4.48 -8.27
C LYS A 139 -11.05 5.27 -8.77
N PHE A 140 -10.50 4.84 -9.89
CA PHE A 140 -9.48 5.57 -10.62
C PHE A 140 -10.13 6.77 -11.32
N SER A 141 -9.45 7.92 -11.27
CA SER A 141 -9.72 9.03 -12.17
C SER A 141 -9.45 8.65 -13.62
N ASP A 142 -9.94 9.45 -14.57
CA ASP A 142 -9.66 9.23 -15.99
C ASP A 142 -8.15 9.32 -16.26
N GLU A 143 -7.47 10.27 -15.63
CA GLU A 143 -6.03 10.46 -15.74
C GLU A 143 -5.25 9.24 -15.21
N GLU A 144 -5.57 8.76 -14.00
CA GLU A 144 -4.93 7.56 -13.43
C GLU A 144 -5.16 6.32 -14.28
N MET A 145 -6.36 6.20 -14.88
CA MET A 145 -6.69 5.09 -15.76
C MET A 145 -5.88 5.14 -17.05
N GLU A 146 -5.73 6.32 -17.68
CA GLU A 146 -4.90 6.44 -18.89
C GLU A 146 -3.43 6.13 -18.62
N GLU A 147 -2.87 6.60 -17.49
CA GLU A 147 -1.49 6.26 -17.10
C GLU A 147 -1.30 4.76 -16.88
N MET A 148 -2.29 4.11 -16.26
CA MET A 148 -2.26 2.66 -16.07
C MET A 148 -2.33 1.91 -17.40
N LEU A 149 -3.25 2.27 -18.30
CA LEU A 149 -3.39 1.63 -19.61
C LEU A 149 -2.15 1.82 -20.48
N LEU A 150 -1.53 3.00 -20.44
CA LEU A 150 -0.27 3.26 -21.12
C LEU A 150 0.85 2.33 -20.64
N THR A 151 0.82 1.95 -19.36
CA THR A 151 1.83 1.10 -18.73
C THR A 151 1.60 -0.38 -19.01
N CYS A 152 0.35 -0.85 -19.01
CA CYS A 152 0.04 -2.29 -19.04
C CYS A 152 -0.47 -2.83 -20.38
N THR A 153 -0.83 -1.95 -21.34
CA THR A 153 -1.33 -2.39 -22.65
C THR A 153 -0.17 -2.73 -23.58
N ASP A 154 -0.18 -3.94 -24.13
CA ASP A 154 0.76 -4.34 -25.18
C ASP A 154 0.56 -3.47 -26.44
N PRO A 155 1.61 -2.80 -26.93
CA PRO A 155 1.50 -1.85 -28.04
C PRO A 155 1.23 -2.52 -29.40
N THR A 156 1.42 -3.84 -29.52
CA THR A 156 1.23 -4.57 -30.78
C THR A 156 -0.18 -5.15 -30.87
N GLU A 157 -0.67 -5.74 -29.79
CA GLU A 157 -1.96 -6.41 -29.74
C GLU A 157 -3.09 -5.56 -29.15
N GLY A 158 -2.77 -4.46 -28.45
CA GLY A 158 -3.75 -3.62 -27.78
C GLY A 158 -4.45 -4.34 -26.62
N LYS A 159 -3.77 -5.31 -26.00
CA LYS A 159 -4.30 -6.17 -24.93
C LYS A 159 -3.45 -6.05 -23.68
N ILE A 160 -4.03 -6.38 -22.54
CA ILE A 160 -3.36 -6.42 -21.25
C ILE A 160 -3.13 -7.88 -20.88
N PHE A 161 -1.91 -8.36 -21.09
CA PHE A 161 -1.49 -9.70 -20.66
C PHE A 161 -1.18 -9.66 -19.16
N TYR A 162 -2.17 -10.03 -18.34
CA TYR A 162 -2.11 -9.76 -16.91
C TYR A 162 -1.11 -10.63 -16.14
N GLU A 163 -0.66 -11.77 -16.67
CA GLU A 163 0.45 -12.53 -16.06
C GLU A 163 1.73 -11.68 -16.01
N ASP A 164 2.10 -11.05 -17.12
CA ASP A 164 3.27 -10.18 -17.20
C ASP A 164 3.07 -8.91 -16.34
N PHE A 165 1.85 -8.38 -16.32
CA PHE A 165 1.53 -7.21 -15.53
C PHE A 165 1.56 -7.48 -14.02
N VAL A 166 1.07 -8.64 -13.57
CA VAL A 166 1.17 -9.05 -12.16
C VAL A 166 2.63 -9.15 -11.72
N VAL A 167 3.50 -9.72 -12.55
CA VAL A 167 4.95 -9.77 -12.28
C VAL A 167 5.55 -8.37 -12.19
N MET A 168 5.02 -7.39 -12.93
CA MET A 168 5.41 -5.98 -12.80
C MET A 168 4.95 -5.37 -11.47
N LEU A 169 3.72 -5.66 -11.03
CA LEU A 169 3.11 -5.08 -9.83
C LEU A 169 3.75 -5.55 -8.51
N VAL A 170 4.33 -6.75 -8.49
CA VAL A 170 4.94 -7.33 -7.26
C VAL A 170 6.44 -7.05 -7.12
N LYS A 171 7.07 -6.44 -8.13
CA LYS A 171 8.47 -5.99 -8.06
C LYS A 171 8.63 -4.79 -7.13
#